data_AF-A0A924SP42-F1
#
_entry.id   AF-A0A924SP42-F1
#
_cell.length_a   1.000
_cell.length_b   1.000
_cell.length_c   1.000
_cell.angle_alpha   90.00
_cell.angle_beta   90.00
_cell.angle_gamma   90.00
#
_symmetry.space_group_name_H-M   'P 1'
#
loop_
_entity.id
_entity.type
_entity.pdbx_description
1 polymer ?
#
loop_
_entity_poly.entity_id
_entity_poly.type
_entity_poly.pdbx_seq_one_letter_code
_entity_poly.pdbx_strand_id
1 'polypeptide(L)'
;KYSKTADLLCELGRFGQKTGAGWYDYQAGKRDALPSALVEKMVADHRASLGITPRKIGDEEIVQRLVFAMVNEAAHILQEGIASKSGDIDMVYLTGYGFPIYRGGPMHYANEIGLFNVVQAMQRFAQNPLDDAAFWTPAPLLARLAADGKTFI
;
A
#
# COMPACT_ATOMS: atom_id res chain seq x y z
N LYS A 1 13.35 -5.79 0.09
CA LYS A 1 13.84 -5.22 1.37
C LYS A 1 12.64 -4.94 2.27
N TYR A 2 12.69 -5.26 3.56
CA TYR A 2 11.57 -5.03 4.50
C TYR A 2 11.89 -3.87 5.47
N SER A 3 10.84 -3.14 5.87
CA SER A 3 10.93 -2.07 6.87
C SER A 3 10.97 -2.65 8.28
N LYS A 4 11.92 -2.22 9.12
CA LYS A 4 12.02 -2.63 10.53
C LYS A 4 11.11 -1.83 11.47
N THR A 5 10.49 -0.75 10.99
CA THR A 5 9.72 0.17 11.84
C THR A 5 8.63 -0.53 12.66
N ALA A 6 7.95 -1.53 12.07
CA ALA A 6 6.90 -2.27 12.78
C ALA A 6 7.47 -3.21 13.85
N ASP A 7 8.65 -3.79 13.62
CA ASP A 7 9.33 -4.63 14.62
C ASP A 7 9.76 -3.77 15.82
N LEU A 8 10.35 -2.59 15.57
CA LEU A 8 10.71 -1.63 16.61
C LEU A 8 9.51 -1.21 17.47
N LEU A 9 8.33 -1.05 16.84
CA LEU A 9 7.09 -0.78 17.57
C LEU A 9 6.72 -1.93 18.52
N CYS A 10 6.82 -3.17 18.02
CA CYS A 10 6.55 -4.38 18.81
C CYS A 10 7.57 -4.57 19.95
N GLU A 11 8.85 -4.29 19.72
CA GLU A 11 9.93 -4.35 20.72
C GLU A 11 9.69 -3.37 21.89
N LEU A 12 8.97 -2.28 21.64
CA LEU A 12 8.51 -1.33 22.66
C LEU A 12 7.24 -1.78 23.41
N GLY A 13 6.73 -2.99 23.13
CA GLY A 13 5.51 -3.54 23.72
C GLY A 13 4.22 -2.91 23.19
N ARG A 14 4.28 -2.19 22.07
CA ARG A 14 3.14 -1.43 21.53
C ARG A 14 2.33 -2.26 20.52
N PHE A 15 1.53 -3.18 21.04
CA PHE A 15 0.78 -4.16 20.24
C PHE A 15 -0.63 -3.73 19.80
N GLY A 16 -0.94 -2.43 19.85
CA GLY A 16 -2.19 -1.87 19.37
C GLY A 16 -3.21 -1.58 20.46
N GLN A 17 -4.49 -1.56 20.10
CA GLN A 17 -5.59 -1.18 21.01
C GLN A 17 -5.64 -2.06 22.26
N LYS A 18 -5.31 -3.35 22.15
CA LYS A 18 -5.32 -4.31 23.27
C LYS A 18 -4.36 -3.95 24.40
N THR A 19 -3.28 -3.21 24.10
CA THR A 19 -2.30 -2.72 25.08
C THR A 19 -2.48 -1.23 25.37
N GLY A 20 -3.52 -0.59 24.83
CA GLY A 20 -3.71 0.87 24.90
C GLY A 20 -2.70 1.67 24.06
N ALA A 21 -1.84 1.00 23.30
CA ALA A 21 -0.71 1.61 22.62
C ALA A 21 -0.24 0.77 21.42
N GLY A 22 -0.22 1.37 20.23
CA GLY A 22 0.31 0.83 18.97
C GLY A 22 0.98 1.93 18.15
N TRP A 23 0.69 2.00 16.84
CA TRP A 23 1.05 3.18 16.02
C TRP A 23 0.50 4.49 16.61
N TYR A 24 -0.63 4.39 17.30
CA TYR A 24 -1.30 5.46 18.02
C TYR A 24 -1.41 5.13 19.50
N ASP A 25 -1.69 6.13 20.33
CA ASP A 25 -2.11 5.95 21.71
C ASP A 25 -3.65 5.83 21.77
N TYR A 26 -4.14 4.97 22.66
CA TYR A 26 -5.57 4.68 22.81
C TYR A 26 -6.01 4.90 24.26
N GLN A 27 -7.14 5.59 24.45
CA GLN A 27 -7.72 5.86 25.76
C GLN A 27 -8.99 5.05 25.97
N ALA A 28 -9.16 4.47 27.15
CA ALA A 28 -10.37 3.73 27.49
C ALA A 28 -11.62 4.61 27.32
N GLY A 29 -12.65 4.05 26.68
CA GLY A 29 -13.91 4.75 26.40
C GLY A 29 -13.85 5.75 25.23
N LYS A 30 -12.69 5.96 24.60
CA LYS A 30 -12.57 6.75 23.36
C LYS A 30 -12.27 5.84 22.17
N ARG A 31 -12.88 6.17 21.02
CA ARG A 31 -12.65 5.46 19.76
C ARG A 31 -11.52 6.07 18.93
N ASP A 32 -11.05 7.26 19.30
CA ASP A 32 -10.03 7.98 18.54
C ASP A 32 -8.65 7.32 18.67
N ALA A 33 -7.92 7.28 17.56
CA ALA A 33 -6.51 6.93 17.52
C ALA A 33 -5.69 8.22 17.67
N LEU A 34 -5.01 8.39 18.80
CA LEU A 34 -4.29 9.63 19.10
C LEU A 34 -2.83 9.54 18.62
N PRO A 35 -2.31 10.54 17.88
CA PRO A 35 -0.89 10.58 17.51
C PRO A 35 0.02 10.44 18.73
N SER A 36 1.07 9.62 18.60
CA SER A 36 1.98 9.31 19.71
C SER A 36 3.33 9.95 19.48
N ALA A 37 3.71 10.91 20.33
CA ALA A 37 5.02 11.56 20.29
C ALA A 37 6.19 10.56 20.42
N LEU A 38 5.96 9.44 21.14
CA LEU A 38 6.92 8.35 21.26
C LEU A 38 7.15 7.65 19.92
N VAL A 39 6.07 7.37 19.17
CA VAL A 39 6.15 6.74 17.84
C VAL A 39 6.79 7.69 16.83
N GLU A 40 6.42 8.99 16.85
CA GLU A 40 7.06 10.00 16.01
C GLU A 40 8.57 10.06 16.23
N LYS A 41 9.01 10.09 17.50
CA LYS A 41 10.42 10.05 17.85
C LYS A 41 11.09 8.76 17.37
N MET A 42 10.47 7.61 17.58
CA MET A 42 11.00 6.30 17.15
C MET A 42 11.19 6.23 15.63
N VAL A 43 10.23 6.72 14.84
CA VAL A 43 10.35 6.80 13.38
C VAL A 43 11.46 7.77 12.96
N ALA A 44 11.58 8.92 13.63
CA ALA A 44 12.63 9.90 13.35
C ALA A 44 14.04 9.35 13.65
N ASP A 45 14.22 8.70 14.79
CA ASP A 45 15.48 8.06 15.21
C ASP A 45 15.85 6.91 14.27
N HIS A 46 14.88 6.06 13.89
CA HIS A 46 15.13 4.97 12.96
C HIS A 46 15.50 5.49 11.56
N ARG A 47 14.83 6.53 11.07
CA ARG A 47 15.19 7.18 9.81
C ARG A 47 16.62 7.75 9.86
N ALA A 48 17.00 8.39 10.97
CA ALA A 48 18.33 8.94 11.17
C ALA A 48 19.41 7.83 11.19
N SER A 49 19.14 6.69 11.83
CA SER A 49 20.09 5.57 11.87
C SER A 49 20.32 4.91 10.51
N LEU A 50 19.37 5.05 9.58
CA LEU A 50 19.50 4.62 8.18
C LEU A 50 20.18 5.68 7.28
N GLY A 51 20.49 6.87 7.81
CA GLY A 51 21.05 7.97 7.02
C GLY A 51 20.08 8.52 5.96
N ILE A 52 18.77 8.36 6.16
CA ILE A 52 17.75 8.77 5.20
C ILE A 52 17.31 10.21 5.47
N THR A 53 17.51 11.10 4.50
CA THR A 53 16.95 12.45 4.55
C THR A 53 15.45 12.42 4.28
N PRO A 54 14.59 12.99 5.16
CA PRO A 54 13.16 13.03 4.91
C PRO A 54 12.82 13.93 3.73
N ARG A 55 11.76 13.54 3.02
CA ARG A 55 11.10 14.38 2.02
C ARG A 55 9.62 14.47 2.33
N LYS A 56 8.98 15.49 1.80
CA LYS A 56 7.52 15.56 1.79
C LYS A 56 6.98 14.47 0.86
N ILE A 57 6.02 13.69 1.34
CA ILE A 57 5.26 12.72 0.55
C ILE A 57 3.85 13.32 0.43
N GLY A 58 3.38 13.53 -0.80
CA GLY A 58 2.04 14.05 -1.03
C GLY A 58 0.97 12.97 -0.89
N ASP A 59 -0.26 13.38 -0.56
CA ASP A 59 -1.41 12.48 -0.37
C ASP A 59 -1.63 11.56 -1.58
N GLU A 60 -1.49 12.10 -2.80
CA GLU A 60 -1.59 11.34 -4.04
C GLU A 60 -0.53 10.24 -4.13
N GLU A 61 0.71 10.53 -3.74
CA GLU A 61 1.78 9.53 -3.74
C GLU A 61 1.49 8.42 -2.72
N ILE A 62 0.99 8.78 -1.53
CA ILE A 62 0.59 7.81 -0.50
C ILE A 62 -0.48 6.87 -1.05
N VAL A 63 -1.55 7.42 -1.64
CA VAL A 63 -2.65 6.63 -2.22
C VAL A 63 -2.16 5.75 -3.36
N GLN A 64 -1.42 6.31 -4.33
CA GLN A 64 -0.91 5.57 -5.48
C GLN A 64 0.00 4.41 -5.04
N ARG A 65 0.91 4.63 -4.09
CA ARG A 65 1.81 3.56 -3.64
C ARG A 65 1.03 2.43 -2.96
N LEU A 66 0.08 2.76 -2.09
CA LEU A 66 -0.72 1.74 -1.39
C LEU A 66 -1.62 0.96 -2.37
N VAL A 67 -2.32 1.67 -3.24
CA VAL A 67 -3.30 1.05 -4.15
C VAL A 67 -2.62 0.33 -5.31
N PHE A 68 -1.56 0.87 -5.90
CA PHE A 68 -0.89 0.22 -7.05
C PHE A 68 -0.07 -0.99 -6.63
N ALA A 69 0.46 -1.02 -5.40
CA ALA A 69 1.02 -2.26 -4.83
C ALA A 69 -0.03 -3.37 -4.77
N MET A 70 -1.23 -3.04 -4.28
CA MET A 70 -2.38 -3.95 -4.21
C MET A 70 -2.84 -4.42 -5.59
N VAL A 71 -2.95 -3.51 -6.56
CA VAL A 71 -3.32 -3.82 -7.95
C VAL A 71 -2.29 -4.74 -8.60
N ASN A 72 -1.00 -4.51 -8.34
CA ASN A 72 0.06 -5.33 -8.92
C ASN A 72 -0.01 -6.78 -8.42
N GLU A 73 -0.18 -6.97 -7.11
CA GLU A 73 -0.38 -8.29 -6.52
C GLU A 73 -1.67 -8.96 -7.04
N ALA A 74 -2.76 -8.20 -7.15
CA ALA A 74 -4.01 -8.69 -7.71
C ALA A 74 -3.88 -9.13 -9.18
N ALA A 75 -3.04 -8.46 -9.97
CA ALA A 75 -2.74 -8.89 -11.34
C ALA A 75 -1.94 -10.19 -11.38
N HIS A 76 -1.05 -10.45 -10.41
CA HIS A 76 -0.42 -11.77 -10.23
C HIS A 76 -1.45 -12.84 -9.89
N ILE A 77 -2.30 -12.59 -8.90
CA ILE A 77 -3.38 -13.50 -8.49
C ILE A 77 -4.28 -13.90 -9.68
N LEU A 78 -4.64 -12.95 -10.55
CA LEU A 78 -5.39 -13.23 -11.78
C LEU A 78 -4.58 -14.04 -12.79
N GLN A 79 -3.32 -13.68 -13.01
CA GLN A 79 -2.46 -14.36 -13.97
C GLN A 79 -2.22 -15.83 -13.57
N GLU A 80 -2.11 -16.09 -12.28
CA GLU A 80 -1.90 -17.42 -11.70
C GLU A 80 -3.20 -18.25 -11.62
N GLY A 81 -4.35 -17.64 -11.91
CA GLY A 81 -5.66 -18.30 -11.87
C GLY A 81 -6.17 -18.57 -10.45
N ILE A 82 -5.62 -17.90 -9.44
CA ILE A 82 -6.10 -17.98 -8.05
C ILE A 82 -7.48 -17.33 -7.93
N ALA A 83 -7.69 -16.22 -8.63
CA ALA A 83 -9.01 -15.62 -8.84
C ALA A 83 -9.44 -15.77 -10.30
N SER A 84 -10.74 -15.94 -10.54
CA SER A 84 -11.26 -16.28 -11.87
C SER A 84 -11.43 -15.07 -12.79
N LYS A 85 -11.70 -13.89 -12.21
CA LYS A 85 -11.91 -12.60 -12.89
C LYS A 85 -11.62 -11.44 -11.95
N SER A 86 -11.34 -10.25 -12.49
CA SER A 86 -10.97 -9.10 -11.67
C SER A 86 -12.05 -8.66 -10.70
N GLY A 87 -13.33 -8.85 -11.09
CA GLY A 87 -14.48 -8.56 -10.23
C GLY A 87 -14.52 -9.39 -8.93
N ASP A 88 -13.97 -10.61 -8.91
CA ASP A 88 -13.94 -11.42 -7.69
C ASP A 88 -12.99 -10.80 -6.65
N ILE A 89 -11.85 -10.28 -7.12
CA ILE A 89 -10.88 -9.55 -6.28
C ILE A 89 -11.50 -8.25 -5.76
N ASP A 90 -12.18 -7.51 -6.63
CA ASP A 90 -12.88 -6.28 -6.22
C ASP A 90 -13.90 -6.57 -5.12
N MET A 91 -14.69 -7.63 -5.25
CA MET A 91 -15.66 -8.05 -4.23
C MET A 91 -14.99 -8.40 -2.89
N VAL A 92 -13.84 -9.06 -2.90
CA VAL A 92 -13.06 -9.34 -1.67
C VAL A 92 -12.64 -8.03 -1.00
N TYR A 93 -12.16 -7.04 -1.75
CA TYR A 93 -11.73 -5.76 -1.20
C TYR A 93 -12.89 -4.89 -0.69
N LEU A 94 -14.02 -4.89 -1.39
CA LEU A 94 -15.23 -4.20 -0.96
C LEU A 94 -15.80 -4.77 0.34
N THR A 95 -15.88 -6.10 0.44
CA THR A 95 -16.61 -6.77 1.53
C THR A 95 -15.72 -7.16 2.71
N GLY A 96 -14.41 -7.32 2.49
CA GLY A 96 -13.46 -7.78 3.51
C GLY A 96 -12.50 -6.70 4.00
N TYR A 97 -12.14 -5.73 3.15
CA TYR A 97 -11.08 -4.76 3.45
C TYR A 97 -11.55 -3.30 3.48
N GLY A 98 -12.84 -3.05 3.26
CA GLY A 98 -13.42 -1.71 3.34
C GLY A 98 -12.97 -0.77 2.23
N PHE A 99 -12.64 -1.29 1.05
CA PHE A 99 -12.34 -0.44 -0.12
C PHE A 99 -13.57 0.43 -0.46
N PRO A 100 -13.39 1.71 -0.84
CA PRO A 100 -14.51 2.61 -1.09
C PRO A 100 -15.45 2.10 -2.19
N ILE A 101 -16.71 1.85 -1.83
CA ILE A 101 -17.74 1.31 -2.74
C ILE A 101 -17.91 2.17 -4.01
N TYR A 102 -17.85 3.49 -3.86
CA TYR A 102 -17.99 4.41 -5.00
C TYR A 102 -16.81 4.39 -5.99
N ARG A 103 -15.74 3.63 -5.69
CA ARG A 103 -14.59 3.36 -6.57
C ARG A 103 -14.60 1.93 -7.13
N GLY A 104 -15.64 1.14 -6.85
CA GLY A 104 -15.84 -0.23 -7.37
C GLY A 104 -14.94 -1.31 -6.77
N GLY A 105 -13.66 -1.05 -6.56
CA GLY A 105 -12.65 -2.01 -6.10
C GLY A 105 -11.27 -1.64 -6.67
N PRO A 106 -10.17 -2.23 -6.19
CA PRO A 106 -8.83 -1.87 -6.67
C PRO A 106 -8.63 -2.13 -8.17
N MET A 107 -9.19 -3.20 -8.74
CA MET A 107 -9.05 -3.53 -10.16
C MET A 107 -9.89 -2.58 -11.01
N HIS A 108 -11.13 -2.31 -10.60
CA HIS A 108 -11.96 -1.28 -11.22
C HIS A 108 -11.30 0.11 -11.18
N TYR A 109 -10.79 0.51 -10.02
CA TYR A 109 -10.10 1.79 -9.85
C TYR A 109 -8.84 1.89 -10.72
N ALA A 110 -8.07 0.81 -10.87
CA ALA A 110 -6.94 0.78 -11.81
C ALA A 110 -7.39 1.02 -13.26
N ASN A 111 -8.54 0.45 -13.66
CA ASN A 111 -9.12 0.71 -14.97
C ASN A 111 -9.56 2.17 -15.14
N GLU A 112 -10.17 2.80 -14.12
CA GLU A 112 -10.54 4.23 -14.13
C GLU A 112 -9.31 5.16 -14.30
N ILE A 113 -8.22 4.85 -13.60
CA ILE A 113 -6.95 5.58 -13.72
C ILE A 113 -6.28 5.34 -15.08
N GLY A 114 -6.53 4.18 -15.68
CA GLY A 114 -5.89 3.71 -16.90
C GLY A 114 -4.61 2.94 -16.60
N LEU A 115 -4.53 1.69 -17.09
CA LEU A 115 -3.42 0.78 -16.76
C LEU A 115 -2.05 1.29 -17.24
N PHE A 116 -2.02 2.07 -18.32
CA PHE A 116 -0.80 2.78 -18.75
C PHE A 116 -0.27 3.71 -17.64
N ASN A 117 -1.14 4.52 -17.04
CA ASN A 117 -0.77 5.46 -15.99
C ASN A 117 -0.33 4.74 -14.70
N VAL A 118 -0.98 3.62 -14.37
CA VAL A 118 -0.58 2.75 -13.25
C VAL A 118 0.86 2.24 -13.47
N VAL A 119 1.15 1.66 -14.64
CA VAL A 119 2.49 1.17 -14.99
C VAL A 119 3.53 2.29 -14.96
N GLN A 120 3.21 3.47 -15.50
CA GLN A 120 4.11 4.63 -15.46
C GLN A 120 4.41 5.08 -14.02
N ALA A 121 3.40 5.11 -13.15
CA ALA A 121 3.60 5.45 -11.74
C ALA A 121 4.48 4.43 -11.02
N MET A 122 4.28 3.14 -11.27
CA MET A 122 5.12 2.07 -10.71
C MET A 122 6.57 2.18 -11.19
N GLN A 123 6.79 2.41 -12.48
CA GLN A 123 8.13 2.64 -13.03
C GLN A 123 8.81 3.86 -12.38
N ARG A 124 8.07 4.94 -12.12
CA ARG A 124 8.58 6.10 -11.38
C ARG A 124 8.96 5.74 -9.94
N PHE A 125 8.15 4.95 -9.23
CA PHE A 125 8.49 4.49 -7.88
C PHE A 125 9.73 3.59 -7.89
N ALA A 126 9.91 2.75 -8.90
CA ALA A 126 11.09 1.90 -9.06
C ALA A 126 12.41 2.68 -9.21
N GLN A 127 12.36 3.96 -9.65
CA GLN A 127 13.54 4.82 -9.75
C GLN A 127 14.02 5.38 -8.41
N ASN A 128 13.22 5.27 -7.34
CA ASN A 128 13.63 5.75 -6.03
C ASN A 128 14.72 4.81 -5.45
N PRO A 129 15.95 5.30 -5.20
CA PRO A 129 17.05 4.45 -4.74
C PRO A 129 16.85 3.86 -3.34
N LEU A 130 15.90 4.40 -2.57
CA LEU A 130 15.52 3.89 -1.26
C LEU A 130 14.41 2.83 -1.31
N ASP A 131 13.76 2.64 -2.47
CA ASP A 131 12.72 1.64 -2.66
C ASP A 131 13.28 0.31 -3.16
N ASP A 132 12.42 -0.71 -3.16
CA ASP A 132 12.69 -1.98 -3.79
C ASP A 132 12.22 -1.93 -5.24
N ALA A 133 13.16 -1.79 -6.19
CA ALA A 133 12.82 -1.70 -7.60
C ALA A 133 12.13 -2.97 -8.14
N ALA A 134 12.47 -4.15 -7.61
CA ALA A 134 11.83 -5.40 -7.99
C ALA A 134 10.36 -5.44 -7.55
N PHE A 135 10.05 -4.93 -6.36
CA PHE A 135 8.66 -4.82 -5.87
C PHE A 135 7.75 -4.01 -6.82
N TRP A 136 8.31 -2.98 -7.46
CA TRP A 136 7.57 -2.12 -8.40
C TRP A 136 7.60 -2.61 -9.86
N THR A 137 8.10 -3.82 -10.11
CA THR A 137 8.00 -4.42 -11.44
C THR A 137 6.54 -4.78 -11.72
N PRO A 138 5.93 -4.27 -12.82
CA PRO A 138 4.56 -4.62 -13.15
C PRO A 138 4.39 -6.11 -13.41
N ALA A 139 3.33 -6.69 -12.87
CA ALA A 139 2.91 -8.05 -13.16
C ALA A 139 2.77 -8.22 -14.68
N PRO A 140 3.19 -9.36 -15.27
CA PRO A 140 3.15 -9.55 -16.71
C PRO A 140 1.76 -9.33 -17.33
N LEU A 141 0.68 -9.75 -16.63
CA LEU A 141 -0.69 -9.45 -17.05
C LEU A 141 -0.97 -7.94 -17.14
N LEU A 142 -0.62 -7.19 -16.09
CA LEU A 142 -0.80 -5.73 -16.04
C LEU A 142 0.00 -5.04 -17.14
N ALA A 143 1.27 -5.41 -17.31
CA ALA A 143 2.14 -4.86 -18.36
C ALA A 143 1.56 -5.10 -19.76
N ARG A 144 1.08 -6.32 -20.04
CA ARG A 144 0.46 -6.67 -21.32
C ARG A 144 -0.82 -5.90 -21.57
N LEU A 145 -1.73 -5.83 -20.59
CA LEU A 145 -2.99 -5.09 -20.76
C LEU A 145 -2.73 -3.60 -20.99
N ALA A 146 -1.78 -3.01 -20.25
CA ALA A 146 -1.36 -1.62 -20.46
C ALA A 146 -0.79 -1.38 -21.87
N ALA A 147 0.07 -2.27 -22.36
CA ALA A 147 0.65 -2.18 -23.71
C ALA A 147 -0.40 -2.34 -24.82
N ASP A 148 -1.40 -3.20 -24.60
CA ASP A 148 -2.48 -3.47 -25.53
C ASP A 148 -3.61 -2.41 -25.50
N GLY A 149 -3.56 -1.44 -24.59
CA GLY A 149 -4.65 -0.48 -24.38
C GLY A 149 -5.94 -1.13 -23.85
N LYS A 150 -5.81 -2.24 -23.10
CA LYS A 150 -6.92 -3.00 -22.52
C LYS A 150 -7.05 -2.74 -21.03
N THR A 151 -8.15 -3.21 -20.46
CA THR A 151 -8.48 -3.16 -19.03
C THR A 151 -8.51 -4.56 -18.43
N PHE A 152 -8.52 -4.66 -17.10
CA PHE A 152 -8.89 -5.90 -16.43
C PHE A 152 -10.35 -6.30 -16.76
N ILE A 153 -10.62 -7.60 -16.77
CA ILE A 153 -11.94 -8.23 -17.01
C ILE A 153 -12.27 -9.16 -15.84
#